data_AF-A0A661Z5M2-F1
#
_entry.id   AF-A0A661Z5M2-F1
#
_cell.length_a   1.000
_cell.length_b   1.000
_cell.length_c   1.000
_cell.angle_alpha   90.00
_cell.angle_beta   90.00
_cell.angle_gamma   90.00
#
_symmetry.space_group_name_H-M   'P 1'
#
loop_
_entity.id
_entity.type
_entity.pdbx_description
1 polymer ?
#
loop_
_entity_poly.entity_id
_entity_poly.type
_entity_poly.pdbx_seq_one_letter_code
_entity_poly.pdbx_strand_id
1 'polypeptide(L)'
;MIEFDEAIINNLIFHRIGMDQSVSFLNEKEYGVNNDPEEDLLRKIFLKPFSTSLSTYEFKHDIDIELNVLFKIAKDIYKEEDFVKASKDIHQHLKDVSKHPNIKDGDLFVVKYDN
;
A
#
# COMPACT_ATOMS: atom_id res chain seq x y z
N MET A 1 -7.18 20.22 6.31
CA MET A 1 -5.84 19.84 5.84
C MET A 1 -5.45 18.62 6.66
N ILE A 2 -5.02 17.53 6.03
CA ILE A 2 -4.60 16.35 6.79
C ILE A 2 -3.18 16.63 7.30
N GLU A 3 -2.97 16.44 8.60
CA GLU A 3 -1.66 16.60 9.24
C GLU A 3 -1.02 15.21 9.42
N PHE A 4 0.27 15.12 9.13
CA PHE A 4 1.01 13.85 9.03
C PHE A 4 2.30 13.85 9.86
N ASP A 5 2.57 14.93 10.59
CA ASP A 5 3.86 15.13 11.27
C ASP A 5 4.07 14.14 12.41
N GLU A 6 2.98 13.66 13.01
CA GLU A 6 2.97 12.67 14.10
C GLU A 6 2.76 11.22 13.62
N ALA A 7 2.56 10.99 12.31
CA ALA A 7 2.37 9.63 11.79
C ALA A 7 3.68 8.83 11.91
N ILE A 8 3.60 7.56 12.33
CA ILE A 8 4.77 6.69 12.47
C ILE A 8 4.60 5.49 11.57
N ILE A 9 5.62 5.13 10.79
CA ILE A 9 5.61 3.89 10.01
C ILE A 9 5.69 2.69 10.97
N ASN A 10 4.61 1.89 11.04
CA ASN A 10 4.57 0.65 11.82
C ASN A 10 5.08 -0.54 10.99
N ASN A 11 4.57 -0.67 9.76
CA ASN A 11 4.95 -1.74 8.85
C ASN A 11 5.23 -1.17 7.45
N LEU A 12 6.27 -1.67 6.80
CA LEU A 12 6.63 -1.31 5.43
C LEU A 12 7.01 -2.57 4.66
N ILE A 13 6.46 -2.75 3.47
CA ILE A 13 6.89 -3.81 2.57
C ILE A 13 6.84 -3.34 1.12
N PHE A 14 7.73 -3.90 0.32
CA PHE A 14 7.87 -3.64 -1.10
C PHE A 14 7.60 -4.92 -1.89
N HIS A 15 6.94 -4.82 -3.04
CA HIS A 15 6.80 -5.88 -4.02
C HIS A 15 7.06 -5.31 -5.42
N ARG A 16 7.57 -6.14 -6.33
CA ARG A 16 7.62 -5.79 -7.75
C ARG A 16 6.38 -6.34 -8.45
N ILE A 17 5.65 -5.48 -9.13
CA ILE A 17 4.52 -5.85 -9.99
C ILE A 17 5.04 -5.97 -11.41
N GLY A 18 5.14 -7.22 -11.88
CA GLY A 18 5.35 -7.54 -13.29
C GLY A 18 4.04 -8.00 -13.94
N MET A 19 3.73 -7.49 -15.13
CA MET A 19 2.63 -7.99 -15.96
C MET A 19 2.93 -9.44 -16.39
N ASP A 20 4.19 -9.72 -16.74
CA ASP A 20 4.70 -11.08 -16.80
C ASP A 20 5.06 -11.57 -15.38
N GLN A 21 4.65 -12.79 -15.05
CA GLN A 21 4.98 -13.45 -13.79
C GLN A 21 6.49 -13.60 -13.59
N SER A 22 7.27 -13.73 -14.66
CA SER A 22 8.74 -13.83 -14.59
C SER A 22 9.42 -12.57 -14.03
N VAL A 23 8.75 -11.41 -14.14
CA VAL A 23 9.26 -10.11 -13.70
C VAL A 23 8.71 -9.71 -12.32
N SER A 24 7.62 -10.34 -11.90
CA SER A 24 6.97 -10.07 -10.63
C SER A 24 7.74 -10.69 -9.47
N PHE A 25 7.84 -9.98 -8.34
CA PHE A 25 8.52 -10.46 -7.15
C PHE A 25 7.74 -10.09 -5.88
N LEU A 26 7.49 -11.08 -5.03
CA LEU A 26 6.83 -10.89 -3.75
C LEU A 26 7.86 -11.01 -2.62
N ASN A 27 8.03 -9.96 -1.82
CA ASN A 27 8.79 -10.09 -0.60
C ASN A 27 8.03 -10.91 0.44
N GLU A 28 8.78 -11.67 1.21
CA GLU A 28 8.30 -12.54 2.29
C GLU A 28 8.49 -11.90 3.68
N LYS A 29 9.17 -10.76 3.73
CA LYS A 29 9.50 -10.05 4.97
C LYS A 29 9.32 -8.56 4.79
N GLU A 30 8.92 -7.94 5.88
CA GLU A 30 8.84 -6.48 6.00
C GLU A 30 10.23 -5.86 6.00
N TYR A 31 10.26 -4.59 5.59
CA TYR A 31 11.41 -3.73 5.73
C TYR A 31 11.46 -3.17 7.15
N GLY A 32 12.50 -3.54 7.90
CA GLY A 32 12.77 -2.95 9.21
C GLY A 32 13.38 -1.57 9.06
N VAL A 33 12.63 -0.54 9.44
CA VAL A 33 13.13 0.84 9.55
C VAL A 33 14.11 0.90 10.72
N ASN A 34 15.34 1.39 10.49
CA ASN A 34 16.46 1.16 11.41
C ASN A 34 16.68 2.30 12.41
N ASN A 35 16.27 3.54 12.08
CA ASN A 35 16.48 4.72 12.93
C ASN A 35 15.51 5.88 12.59
N ASP A 36 15.41 6.84 13.50
CA ASP A 36 14.51 8.00 13.38
C ASP A 36 14.77 8.85 12.11
N PRO A 37 16.02 9.14 11.69
CA PRO A 37 16.27 9.87 10.44
C PRO A 37 15.75 9.15 9.18
N GLU A 38 15.86 7.82 9.14
CA GLU A 38 15.34 7.00 8.05
C GLU A 38 13.80 6.98 8.05
N GLU A 39 13.19 6.83 9.22
CA GLU A 39 11.74 6.88 9.40
C GLU A 39 11.18 8.22 8.91
N ASP A 40 11.75 9.34 9.37
CA ASP A 40 11.38 10.69 8.97
C ASP A 40 11.46 10.89 7.45
N LEU A 41 12.49 10.33 6.81
CA LEU A 41 12.67 10.42 5.37
C LEU A 41 11.60 9.61 4.63
N LEU A 42 11.38 8.35 5.01
CA LEU A 42 10.40 7.47 4.39
C LEU A 42 8.98 8.02 4.57
N ARG A 43 8.64 8.50 5.77
CA ARG A 43 7.36 9.16 6.05
C ARG A 43 7.12 10.31 5.10
N LYS A 44 8.09 11.23 4.98
CA LYS A 44 7.99 12.39 4.07
C LYS A 44 7.84 11.97 2.62
N ILE A 45 8.57 10.94 2.16
CA ILE A 45 8.48 10.45 0.78
C ILE A 45 7.07 9.91 0.48
N PHE A 46 6.55 9.02 1.33
CA PHE A 46 5.29 8.34 1.07
C PHE A 46 4.06 9.22 1.33
N LEU A 47 4.14 10.20 2.23
CA LEU A 47 3.02 11.09 2.56
C LEU A 47 2.98 12.38 1.73
N LYS A 48 4.08 12.77 1.07
CA LYS A 48 4.13 13.95 0.18
C LYS A 48 3.01 14.02 -0.87
N PRO A 49 2.59 12.92 -1.53
CA PRO A 49 1.48 12.97 -2.47
C PRO A 49 0.15 13.41 -1.83
N PHE A 50 -0.08 13.09 -0.55
CA PHE A 50 -1.32 13.42 0.15
C PHE A 50 -1.37 14.86 0.68
N SER A 51 -0.21 15.50 0.92
CA SER A 51 -0.16 16.91 1.30
C SER A 51 -0.27 17.87 0.11
N THR A 52 0.05 17.39 -1.10
CA THR A 52 0.12 18.23 -2.31
C THR A 52 -1.01 17.99 -3.31
N SER A 53 -1.75 16.89 -3.19
CA SER A 53 -2.84 16.58 -4.11
C SER A 53 -4.07 17.46 -3.87
N LEU A 54 -4.64 18.01 -4.95
CA LEU A 54 -5.92 18.72 -4.94
C LEU A 54 -7.13 17.79 -4.86
N SER A 55 -6.93 16.49 -5.11
CA SER A 55 -8.00 15.50 -5.16
C SER A 55 -7.67 14.31 -4.27
N THR A 56 -8.62 13.96 -3.42
CA THR A 56 -8.61 12.75 -2.61
C THR A 56 -9.52 11.72 -3.25
N TYR A 57 -9.16 10.44 -3.09
CA TYR A 57 -9.99 9.32 -3.48
C TYR A 57 -10.29 8.50 -2.25
N GLU A 58 -11.51 8.00 -2.17
CA GLU A 58 -11.98 7.12 -1.10
C GLU A 58 -12.39 5.77 -1.68
N PHE A 59 -12.37 4.75 -0.84
CA PHE A 59 -12.91 3.46 -1.22
C PHE A 59 -14.41 3.59 -1.50
N LYS A 60 -14.87 2.98 -2.59
CA LYS A 60 -16.27 3.00 -3.01
C LYS A 60 -16.68 1.68 -3.63
N HIS A 61 -17.95 1.40 -3.53
CA HIS A 61 -18.63 0.32 -4.24
C HIS A 61 -20.13 0.66 -4.31
N ASP A 62 -20.79 0.40 -5.44
CA ASP A 62 -22.14 0.93 -5.71
C ASP A 62 -23.25 0.31 -4.84
N ILE A 63 -22.98 -0.86 -4.25
CA ILE A 63 -23.95 -1.63 -3.44
C ILE A 63 -23.59 -1.55 -1.95
N ASP A 64 -22.39 -2.02 -1.58
CA ASP A 64 -21.89 -2.07 -0.22
C ASP A 64 -20.37 -1.93 -0.24
N ILE A 65 -19.82 -1.06 0.63
CA ILE A 65 -18.39 -0.81 0.75
C ILE A 65 -17.60 -2.07 1.14
N GLU A 66 -18.21 -3.02 1.85
CA GLU A 66 -17.58 -4.30 2.21
C GLU A 66 -17.27 -5.19 0.99
N LEU A 67 -17.85 -4.86 -0.17
CA LEU A 67 -17.55 -5.52 -1.45
C LEU A 67 -16.35 -4.90 -2.17
N ASN A 68 -15.82 -3.77 -1.70
CA ASN A 68 -14.56 -3.23 -2.20
C ASN A 68 -13.39 -4.07 -1.64
N VAL A 69 -12.67 -4.75 -2.54
CA VAL A 69 -11.59 -5.68 -2.18
C VAL A 69 -10.48 -4.98 -1.38
N LEU A 70 -10.02 -3.80 -1.84
CA LEU A 70 -8.95 -3.07 -1.15
C LEU A 70 -9.40 -2.53 0.20
N PHE A 71 -10.66 -2.08 0.32
CA PHE A 71 -11.22 -1.66 1.60
C PHE A 71 -11.22 -2.82 2.60
N LYS A 72 -11.66 -4.01 2.17
CA LYS A 72 -11.69 -5.19 3.02
C LYS A 72 -10.29 -5.58 3.48
N ILE A 73 -9.32 -5.67 2.56
CA ILE A 73 -7.93 -5.98 2.91
C ILE A 73 -7.37 -4.93 3.88
N ALA A 74 -7.59 -3.64 3.60
CA ALA A 74 -7.14 -2.56 4.48
C ALA A 74 -7.76 -2.67 5.88
N LYS A 75 -9.06 -2.96 5.98
CA LYS A 75 -9.78 -3.15 7.24
C LYS A 75 -9.24 -4.34 8.04
N ASP A 76 -8.89 -5.42 7.36
CA ASP A 76 -8.40 -6.65 7.98
C ASP A 76 -6.96 -6.48 8.52
N ILE A 77 -6.11 -5.68 7.88
CA ILE A 77 -4.77 -5.28 8.41
C ILE A 77 -4.85 -4.62 9.79
N TYR A 78 -5.92 -3.88 10.08
CA TYR A 78 -6.12 -3.23 11.39
C TYR A 78 -6.72 -4.17 12.45
N LYS A 79 -7.18 -5.38 12.08
CA LYS A 79 -7.71 -6.39 13.02
C LYS A 79 -6.65 -7.43 13.44
N GLU A 80 -5.37 -7.06 13.35
CA GLU A 80 -4.23 -7.95 13.64
C GLU A 80 -4.09 -9.14 12.68
N GLU A 81 -4.57 -9.02 11.44
CA GLU A 81 -4.21 -10.00 10.40
C GLU A 81 -2.77 -9.80 9.89
N ASP A 82 -2.20 -10.87 9.34
CA ASP A 82 -0.83 -10.91 8.80
C ASP A 82 -0.60 -9.84 7.71
N PHE A 83 0.22 -8.83 8.03
CA PHE A 83 0.53 -7.71 7.15
C PHE A 83 1.20 -8.15 5.83
N VAL A 84 2.10 -9.13 5.89
CA VAL A 84 2.80 -9.66 4.69
C VAL A 84 1.83 -10.40 3.80
N LYS A 85 0.89 -11.15 4.37
CA LYS A 85 -0.17 -11.78 3.59
C LYS A 85 -1.06 -10.73 2.92
N ALA A 86 -1.50 -9.73 3.68
CA ALA A 86 -2.37 -8.68 3.16
C ALA A 86 -1.70 -7.87 2.04
N SER A 87 -0.39 -7.59 2.14
CA SER A 87 0.35 -6.89 1.08
C SER A 87 0.45 -7.71 -0.21
N LYS A 88 0.55 -9.05 -0.12
CA LYS A 88 0.48 -9.96 -1.26
C LYS A 88 -0.92 -10.01 -1.86
N ASP A 89 -1.97 -9.95 -1.05
CA ASP A 89 -3.35 -9.89 -1.53
C ASP A 89 -3.62 -8.57 -2.30
N ILE A 90 -3.05 -7.45 -1.84
CA ILE A 90 -3.08 -6.17 -2.58
C ILE A 90 -2.35 -6.31 -3.93
N HIS A 91 -1.15 -6.90 -3.93
CA HIS A 91 -0.39 -7.15 -5.16
C HIS A 91 -1.19 -7.97 -6.18
N GLN A 92 -1.77 -9.08 -5.75
CA GLN A 92 -2.56 -9.95 -6.62
C GLN A 92 -3.78 -9.20 -7.16
N HIS A 93 -4.50 -8.47 -6.31
CA HIS A 93 -5.65 -7.67 -6.73
C HIS A 93 -5.26 -6.65 -7.80
N LEU A 94 -4.14 -5.92 -7.62
CA LEU A 94 -3.65 -4.95 -8.60
C LEU A 94 -3.35 -5.61 -9.94
N LYS A 95 -2.74 -6.80 -9.96
CA LYS A 95 -2.52 -7.57 -11.19
C LYS A 95 -3.83 -7.96 -11.86
N ASP A 96 -4.81 -8.43 -11.08
CA ASP A 96 -6.08 -8.91 -11.59
C ASP A 96 -6.91 -7.79 -12.24
N VAL A 97 -6.83 -6.55 -11.73
CA VAL A 97 -7.58 -5.41 -12.28
C VAL A 97 -6.80 -4.64 -13.36
N SER A 98 -5.47 -4.74 -13.38
CA SER A 98 -4.59 -4.05 -14.33
C SER A 98 -4.49 -4.74 -15.70
N LYS A 99 -5.63 -4.87 -16.40
CA LYS A 99 -5.72 -5.64 -17.66
C LYS A 99 -5.42 -4.83 -18.94
N HIS A 100 -5.25 -3.51 -18.84
CA HIS A 100 -5.06 -2.68 -20.02
C HIS A 100 -3.66 -2.88 -20.62
N PRO A 101 -3.51 -3.13 -21.94
CA PRO A 101 -2.24 -3.54 -22.55
C PRO A 101 -1.10 -2.51 -22.42
N ASN A 102 -1.42 -1.24 -22.16
CA ASN A 102 -0.42 -0.18 -21.96
C ASN A 102 0.02 0.00 -20.50
N ILE A 103 -0.50 -0.79 -19.56
CA ILE A 103 -0.02 -0.77 -18.17
C ILE A 103 1.38 -1.39 -18.14
N LYS A 104 2.30 -0.68 -17.50
CA LYS A 104 3.70 -1.10 -17.36
C LYS A 104 3.90 -1.83 -16.04
N ASP A 105 5.00 -2.57 -15.98
CA ASP A 105 5.55 -3.06 -14.71
C ASP A 105 5.86 -1.89 -13.77
N GLY A 106 5.90 -2.18 -12.47
CA GLY A 106 6.17 -1.17 -11.47
C GLY A 106 6.44 -1.72 -10.09
N ASP A 107 6.49 -0.80 -9.15
CA ASP A 107 6.83 -1.01 -7.76
C ASP A 107 5.60 -0.79 -6.89
N LEU A 108 5.32 -1.73 -5.99
CA LEU A 108 4.27 -1.63 -4.98
C LEU A 108 4.91 -1.46 -3.61
N PHE A 109 4.62 -0.33 -2.98
CA PHE A 109 4.94 -0.09 -1.57
C PHE A 109 3.63 -0.13 -0.77
N VAL A 110 3.60 -0.96 0.26
CA VAL A 110 2.50 -1.00 1.23
C VAL A 110 3.07 -0.50 2.55
N VAL A 111 2.50 0.58 3.06
CA VAL A 111 2.93 1.25 4.28
C VAL A 111 1.74 1.32 5.23
N LYS A 112 1.90 0.78 6.43
CA LYS A 112 0.94 0.96 7.53
C LYS A 112 1.53 1.97 8.50
N TYR A 113 0.74 3.00 8.80
CA TYR A 113 1.07 3.97 9.82
C TYR A 113 0.34 3.61 11.12
N ASP A 114 0.95 3.90 12.26
CA ASP A 114 0.26 3.87 13.54
C ASP A 114 -0.70 5.04 13.70
N ASN A 115 -1.75 4.81 14.50
CA ASN A 115 -2.76 5.80 14.88
C ASN A 115 -2.23 6.76 15.95
#